data_AF-A0A2P5E5X6-F1
#
_entry.id   AF-A0A2P5E5X6-F1
#
_cell.length_a   1.000
_cell.length_b   1.000
_cell.length_c   1.000
_cell.angle_alpha   90.00
_cell.angle_beta   90.00
_cell.angle_gamma   90.00
#
_symmetry.space_group_name_H-M   'P 1'
#
loop_
_entity.id
_entity.type
_entity.pdbx_description
1 polymer ?
#
loop_
_entity_poly.entity_id
_entity_poly.type
_entity_poly.pdbx_seq_one_letter_code
_entity_poly.pdbx_strand_id
1 'polypeptide(L)'
;MPDGVSDPHIHSKNFVSVISGFNIICKPTLQAALAQMMGREDHHEKIAYIIYDEYMYFSEEVANHLRLPSIILSTSSATNMLT
;
A
#
# COMPACT_ATOMS: atom_id res chain seq x y z
N MET A 1 -2.56 -10.33 34.58
CA MET A 1 -1.42 -10.75 33.73
C MET A 1 -0.74 -9.47 33.27
N PRO A 2 0.59 -9.36 33.32
CA PRO A 2 1.28 -8.17 32.80
C PRO A 2 1.31 -8.28 31.27
N ASP A 3 0.68 -7.35 30.59
CA ASP A 3 0.84 -7.12 29.16
C ASP A 3 2.28 -6.64 28.95
N GLY A 4 3.11 -7.48 28.34
CA GLY A 4 4.56 -7.29 28.16
C GLY A 4 4.97 -6.13 27.26
N VAL A 5 4.25 -5.00 27.31
CA VAL A 5 4.50 -3.75 26.59
C VAL A 5 5.30 -2.78 27.48
N SER A 6 6.21 -3.31 28.30
CA SER A 6 7.19 -2.52 29.03
C SER A 6 8.59 -2.79 28.46
N ASP A 7 8.77 -2.46 27.18
CA ASP A 7 10.11 -2.21 26.65
C ASP A 7 10.23 -0.73 26.24
N PRO A 8 10.94 0.09 27.03
CA PRO A 8 11.13 1.51 26.74
C PRO A 8 12.06 1.76 25.53
N HIS A 9 12.61 0.73 24.90
CA HIS A 9 13.55 0.84 23.78
C HIS A 9 12.99 0.41 22.42
N ILE A 10 11.69 0.55 22.18
CA ILE A 10 11.19 0.64 20.81
C ILE A 10 11.73 1.95 20.23
N HIS A 11 12.82 1.89 19.46
CA HIS A 11 13.24 2.95 18.55
C HIS A 11 12.14 3.12 17.50
N SER A 12 11.04 3.79 17.89
CA SER A 12 9.90 4.03 17.02
C SER A 12 10.38 5.01 15.95
N LYS A 13 10.65 4.52 14.73
CA LYS A 13 10.55 5.42 13.59
C LYS A 13 9.16 6.06 13.66
N ASN A 14 9.10 7.39 13.59
CA ASN A 14 7.82 8.08 13.56
C ASN A 14 6.96 7.44 12.46
N PHE A 15 5.70 7.18 12.77
CA PHE A 15 4.71 6.60 11.84
C PHE A 15 4.80 7.26 10.45
N VAL A 16 4.89 8.59 10.40
CA VAL A 16 5.04 9.36 9.15
C VAL A 16 6.29 8.92 8.37
N SER A 17 7.45 8.81 9.03
CA SER A 17 8.69 8.40 8.38
C SER A 17 8.64 6.97 7.83
N VAL A 18 7.91 6.07 8.51
CA VAL A 18 7.71 4.70 8.03
C VAL A 18 6.84 4.70 6.77
N ILE A 19 5.69 5.38 6.80
CA ILE A 19 4.78 5.47 5.65
C ILE A 19 5.45 6.13 4.45
N SER A 20 6.16 7.26 4.64
CA SER A 20 6.90 7.91 3.55
C SER A 20 7.97 6.99 2.97
N GLY A 21 8.64 6.19 3.80
CA GLY A 21 9.61 5.19 3.35
C GLY A 21 9.00 4.16 2.41
N PHE A 22 7.85 3.60 2.76
CA PHE A 22 7.14 2.64 1.89
C PHE A 22 6.76 3.24 0.55
N ASN A 23 6.24 4.47 0.54
CA ASN A 23 5.80 5.12 -0.70
C ASN A 23 6.94 5.41 -1.69
N ILE A 24 8.18 5.49 -1.22
CA ILE A 24 9.36 5.63 -2.08
C ILE A 24 9.88 4.26 -2.51
N ILE A 25 10.05 3.35 -1.54
CA ILE A 25 10.82 2.12 -1.72
C ILE A 25 9.99 1.04 -2.43
N CYS A 26 8.69 0.96 -2.15
CA CYS A 26 7.85 -0.16 -2.63
C CYS A 26 7.35 0.03 -4.07
N LYS A 27 7.34 1.26 -4.60
CA LYS A 27 6.82 1.58 -5.93
C LYS A 27 7.43 0.74 -7.05
N PRO A 28 8.78 0.67 -7.21
CA PRO A 28 9.37 -0.07 -8.32
C PRO A 28 9.09 -1.57 -8.22
N THR A 29 9.11 -2.12 -7.00
CA THR A 29 8.83 -3.54 -6.74
C THR A 29 7.40 -3.91 -7.09
N LEU A 30 6.42 -3.11 -6.67
CA LEU A 30 5.01 -3.35 -6.99
C LEU A 30 4.76 -3.26 -8.50
N GLN A 31 5.31 -2.23 -9.16
CA GLN A 31 5.17 -2.06 -10.60
C GLN A 31 5.73 -3.26 -11.39
N ALA A 32 6.93 -3.73 -11.02
CA ALA A 32 7.55 -4.88 -11.67
C ALA A 32 6.75 -6.17 -11.45
N ALA A 33 6.26 -6.40 -10.23
CA ALA A 33 5.46 -7.57 -9.90
C ALA A 33 4.15 -7.61 -10.71
N LEU A 34 3.41 -6.50 -10.74
CA LEU A 34 2.15 -6.41 -11.46
C LEU A 34 2.33 -6.48 -12.98
N ALA A 35 3.36 -5.82 -13.53
CA ALA A 35 3.69 -5.94 -14.95
C ALA A 35 4.01 -7.38 -15.35
N GLN A 36 4.76 -8.11 -14.49
CA GLN A 36 5.02 -9.53 -14.71
C GLN A 36 3.74 -10.36 -14.68
N MET A 37 2.85 -10.12 -13.71
CA MET A 37 1.58 -10.85 -13.60
C MET A 37 0.69 -10.63 -14.83
N MET A 38 0.58 -9.39 -15.31
CA MET A 38 -0.21 -9.06 -16.51
C MET A 38 0.40 -9.59 -17.82
N GLY A 39 1.71 -9.89 -17.83
CA GLY A 39 2.39 -10.48 -18.98
C GLY A 39 2.25 -12.00 -19.10
N ARG A 40 1.65 -12.68 -18.11
CA ARG A 40 1.40 -14.13 -18.16
C ARG A 40 0.21 -14.40 -19.11
N GLU A 41 0.38 -15.34 -20.04
CA GLU A 41 -0.59 -15.66 -21.09
C GLU A 41 -1.86 -16.38 -20.60
N ASP A 42 -1.92 -16.76 -19.32
CA ASP A 42 -3.10 -17.38 -18.74
C ASP A 42 -4.28 -16.39 -18.70
N HIS A 43 -5.12 -16.45 -19.74
CA HIS A 43 -6.23 -15.55 -20.01
C HIS A 43 -7.30 -15.46 -18.90
N HIS A 44 -7.20 -16.30 -17.86
CA HIS A 44 -8.10 -16.32 -16.71
C HIS A 44 -7.70 -15.37 -15.57
N GLU A 45 -6.49 -14.81 -15.56
CA GLU A 45 -5.97 -13.99 -14.45
C GLU A 45 -5.69 -12.53 -14.83
N LYS A 46 -6.57 -11.91 -15.63
CA LYS A 46 -6.44 -10.47 -15.90
C LYS A 46 -6.73 -9.65 -14.66
N ILE A 47 -5.74 -8.87 -14.22
CA ILE A 47 -5.89 -7.88 -13.16
C ILE A 47 -6.82 -6.78 -13.66
N ALA A 48 -7.98 -6.61 -13.01
CA ALA A 48 -8.99 -5.63 -13.40
C ALA A 48 -8.85 -4.28 -12.70
N TYR A 49 -8.35 -4.25 -11.46
CA TYR A 49 -8.20 -3.05 -10.63
C TYR A 49 -7.21 -3.29 -9.49
N ILE A 50 -6.72 -2.22 -8.88
CA ILE A 50 -5.87 -2.23 -7.69
C ILE A 50 -6.64 -1.67 -6.51
N ILE A 51 -6.74 -2.42 -5.41
CA ILE A 51 -7.22 -1.91 -4.12
C ILE A 51 -6.01 -1.71 -3.22
N TYR A 52 -5.90 -0.56 -2.57
CA TYR A 52 -4.76 -0.23 -1.71
C TYR A 52 -5.17 0.58 -0.50
N ASP A 53 -4.40 0.46 0.58
CA ASP A 53 -4.59 1.26 1.79
C ASP A 53 -4.30 2.75 1.53
N GLU A 54 -5.06 3.64 2.16
CA GLU A 54 -4.95 5.10 1.99
C GLU A 54 -3.54 5.67 2.25
N TYR A 55 -2.75 5.02 3.09
CA TYR A 55 -1.36 5.44 3.37
C TYR A 55 -0.37 4.97 2.30
N MET A 56 -0.76 4.06 1.40
CA MET A 56 0.08 3.45 0.37
C MET A 56 -0.16 4.06 -1.02
N TYR A 57 -0.18 5.40 -1.09
CA TYR A 57 -0.49 6.18 -2.29
C TYR A 57 0.41 5.89 -3.50
N PHE A 58 1.61 5.33 -3.31
CA PHE A 58 2.44 4.84 -4.40
C PHE A 58 1.73 3.82 -5.30
N SER A 59 0.75 3.09 -4.74
CA SER A 59 -0.06 2.12 -5.47
C SER A 59 -0.93 2.78 -6.54
N GLU A 60 -1.37 4.03 -6.32
CA GLU A 60 -2.10 4.81 -7.32
C GLU A 60 -1.21 5.12 -8.53
N GLU A 61 0.03 5.56 -8.27
CA GLU A 61 0.99 5.84 -9.33
C GLU A 61 1.29 4.58 -10.16
N VAL A 62 1.39 3.42 -9.51
CA VAL A 62 1.55 2.14 -10.20
C VAL A 62 0.30 1.78 -11.01
N ALA A 63 -0.91 1.96 -10.45
CA ALA A 63 -2.17 1.73 -11.17
C ALA A 63 -2.24 2.60 -12.43
N ASN A 64 -1.92 3.89 -12.31
CA ASN A 64 -1.90 4.84 -13.41
C ASN A 64 -0.87 4.43 -14.48
N HIS A 65 0.33 4.01 -14.08
CA HIS A 65 1.35 3.53 -15.00
C HIS A 65 0.89 2.30 -15.80
N LEU A 66 0.20 1.38 -15.13
CA LEU A 66 -0.32 0.14 -15.72
C LEU A 66 -1.69 0.31 -16.41
N ARG A 67 -2.25 1.54 -16.39
CA ARG A 67 -3.58 1.88 -16.92
C ARG A 67 -4.70 1.05 -16.31
N LEU A 68 -4.60 0.78 -15.01
CA LEU A 68 -5.60 0.09 -14.22
C LEU A 68 -6.42 1.08 -13.38
N PRO A 69 -7.74 0.87 -13.23
CA PRO A 69 -8.52 1.52 -12.19
C PRO A 69 -7.94 1.23 -10.80
N SER A 70 -8.09 2.18 -9.88
CA SER A 70 -7.67 2.00 -8.49
C SER A 70 -8.77 2.41 -7.50
N ILE A 71 -8.79 1.74 -6.35
CA ILE A 71 -9.74 1.98 -5.26
C ILE A 71 -8.93 2.16 -3.97
N ILE A 72 -9.15 3.28 -3.29
CA ILE A 72 -8.57 3.55 -1.97
C ILE A 72 -9.42 2.84 -0.90
N LEU A 73 -8.77 2.06 -0.06
CA LEU A 73 -9.31 1.48 1.16
C LEU A 73 -8.81 2.30 2.35
N SER A 74 -9.70 3.08 2.96
CA SER A 74 -9.41 3.79 4.21
C SER A 74 -9.59 2.82 5.39
N THR A 75 -8.51 2.55 6.12
CA THR A 75 -8.53 1.69 7.32
C THR A 75 -8.62 2.50 8.61
N SER A 76 -8.53 3.83 8.51
CA SER A 76 -8.75 4.75 9.63
C SER A 76 -10.24 4.92 9.95
N SER A 77 -10.54 5.63 11.03
CA SER A 77 -11.92 5.93 11.41
C SER A 77 -12.62 6.73 10.31
N ALA A 78 -13.84 6.36 9.93
CA ALA A 78 -14.64 7.12 8.96
C ALA A 78 -14.85 8.58 9.38
N THR A 79 -14.77 8.89 10.68
CA THR A 79 -14.82 10.28 11.18
C THR A 79 -13.66 11.14 10.68
N ASN A 80 -12.51 10.55 10.35
CA ASN A 80 -11.36 11.27 9.79
C ASN A 80 -11.65 11.86 8.40
N MET A 81 -12.67 11.35 7.69
CA MET A 81 -13.10 11.89 6.40
C MET A 81 -14.14 13.04 6.53
N LEU A 82 -14.62 13.33 7.74
CA LEU A 82 -15.65 14.34 8.01
C LEU A 82 -15.09 15.68 8.50
N THR A 83 -13.76 15.78 8.66
CA THR A 83 -13.06 16.99 9.09
C THR A 83 -12.49 17.72 7.88
#